data_AF-A0AAD6IV10-F1
#
_entry.id   AF-A0AAD6IV10-F1
#
_cell.length_a   1.000
_cell.length_b   1.000
_cell.length_c   1.000
_cell.angle_alpha   90.00
_cell.angle_beta   90.00
_cell.angle_gamma   90.00
#
_symmetry.space_group_name_H-M   'P 1'
#
loop_
_entity.id
_entity.type
_entity.pdbx_description
1 polymer ?
#
loop_
_entity_poly.entity_id
_entity_poly.type
_entity_poly.pdbx_seq_one_letter_code
_entity_poly.pdbx_strand_id
1 'polypeptide(L)'
;MLRGEINKAGVLLDTNLLTPILEGSELSGWLARVQKYSPNITTTRHNVIEYLSSPHIIETTVLTYKDIVDQLQRHQITVTDGELCSTTEACELCCAILRNELEQTLKSATIGKTLATGKKKQKATKLEWVNIMEKSRNDLYMACEAHCKNLVFITMDLKFHRHFGASLHQYGVTTYAVANSFFQSATATTSVE
;
A
#
# COMPACT_ATOMS: atom_id res chain seq x y z
N MET A 1 1.40 13.25 -10.16
CA MET A 1 0.42 14.36 -10.13
C MET A 1 -0.47 14.13 -8.92
N LEU A 2 -0.22 14.82 -7.78
CA LEU A 2 -0.82 14.54 -6.45
C LEU A 2 -1.98 15.49 -6.09
N ARG A 3 -2.46 16.31 -7.03
CA ARG A 3 -3.10 17.61 -6.70
C ARG A 3 -4.63 17.59 -6.52
N GLY A 4 -5.34 16.50 -6.79
CA GLY A 4 -6.82 16.49 -6.82
C GLY A 4 -7.47 15.90 -5.57
N GLU A 5 -7.23 14.61 -5.34
CA GLU A 5 -8.00 13.80 -4.39
C GLU A 5 -7.39 13.79 -2.99
N ILE A 6 -6.06 13.81 -2.88
CA ILE A 6 -5.33 13.93 -1.60
C ILE A 6 -5.67 15.26 -0.90
N ASN A 7 -6.06 16.30 -1.65
CA ASN A 7 -6.36 17.62 -1.10
C ASN A 7 -7.64 17.67 -0.24
N LYS A 8 -8.46 16.61 -0.23
CA LYS A 8 -9.78 16.60 0.43
C LYS A 8 -9.99 15.44 1.41
N ALA A 9 -9.18 14.40 1.30
CA ALA A 9 -9.26 13.19 2.10
C ALA A 9 -7.96 13.00 2.87
N GLY A 10 -8.04 12.40 4.05
CA GLY A 10 -6.85 11.95 4.77
C GLY A 10 -6.10 10.88 3.99
N VAL A 11 -4.91 10.52 4.45
CA VAL A 11 -4.12 9.44 3.83
C VAL A 11 -3.83 8.33 4.84
N LEU A 12 -3.92 7.09 4.37
CA LEU A 12 -3.47 5.90 5.08
C LEU A 12 -2.18 5.40 4.44
N LEU A 13 -1.11 5.33 5.23
CA LEU A 13 0.21 4.86 4.81
C LEU A 13 0.37 3.36 5.08
N ASP A 14 0.76 2.63 4.04
CA ASP A 14 1.21 1.24 4.08
C ASP A 14 2.52 1.05 4.87
N THR A 15 2.80 -0.18 5.32
CA THR A 15 4.00 -0.58 6.07
C THR A 15 5.29 -0.24 5.34
N ASN A 16 5.34 -0.45 4.02
CA ASN A 16 6.54 -0.20 3.21
C ASN A 16 6.94 1.28 3.13
N LEU A 17 6.09 2.20 3.60
CA LEU A 17 6.41 3.62 3.73
C LEU A 17 7.06 3.94 5.07
N LEU A 18 7.01 3.07 6.07
CA LEU A 18 7.53 3.38 7.41
C LEU A 18 9.05 3.44 7.44
N THR A 19 9.75 2.51 6.78
CA THR A 19 11.23 2.53 6.65
C THR A 19 11.75 3.87 6.12
N PRO A 20 11.36 4.35 4.91
CA PRO A 20 11.89 5.61 4.40
C PRO A 20 11.44 6.85 5.21
N ILE A 21 10.38 6.75 6.02
CA ILE A 21 9.93 7.83 6.90
C ILE A 21 10.75 7.88 8.20
N LEU A 22 11.04 6.73 8.78
CA LEU A 22 11.69 6.61 10.09
C LEU A 22 13.22 6.63 10.01
N GLU A 23 13.78 6.08 8.93
CA GLU A 23 15.23 5.99 8.71
C GLU A 23 15.75 7.09 7.78
N GLY A 24 14.86 7.78 7.05
CA GLY A 24 15.22 8.89 6.16
C GLY A 24 15.70 10.11 6.94
N SER A 25 16.85 10.66 6.56
CA SER A 25 17.50 11.79 7.26
C SER A 25 16.78 13.14 7.07
N GLU A 26 15.84 13.24 6.14
CA GLU A 26 14.93 14.37 6.00
C GLU A 26 13.57 13.85 5.56
N LEU A 27 12.49 14.47 6.06
CA LEU A 27 11.15 14.34 5.50
C LEU A 27 11.28 14.50 3.99
N SER A 28 11.22 13.38 3.24
CA SER A 28 11.36 13.43 1.79
C SER A 28 10.46 14.54 1.27
N GLY A 29 10.93 15.32 0.29
CA GLY A 29 10.10 16.40 -0.27
C GLY A 29 8.72 15.91 -0.71
N TRP A 30 8.55 14.60 -0.91
CA TRP A 30 7.27 13.92 -1.05
C TRP A 30 6.41 13.95 0.22
N LEU A 31 6.88 13.48 1.39
CA LEU A 31 6.06 13.45 2.62
C LEU A 31 5.67 14.87 3.05
N ALA A 32 6.58 15.84 2.91
CA ALA A 32 6.26 17.26 3.14
C ALA A 32 5.15 17.78 2.21
N ARG A 33 5.12 17.33 0.94
CA ARG A 33 4.01 17.63 0.02
C ARG A 33 2.72 16.95 0.47
N VAL A 34 2.76 15.69 0.90
CA VAL A 34 1.56 15.00 1.40
C VAL A 34 1.01 15.71 2.63
N GLN A 35 1.85 16.10 3.58
CA GLN A 35 1.46 16.88 4.77
C GLN A 35 0.84 18.24 4.41
N LYS A 36 1.35 18.91 3.37
CA LYS A 36 0.80 20.19 2.90
C LYS A 36 -0.63 20.08 2.37
N TYR A 37 -0.99 18.92 1.82
CA TYR A 37 -2.22 18.75 1.07
C TYR A 37 -3.24 17.85 1.76
N SER A 38 -2.81 16.94 2.63
CA SER A 38 -3.69 16.02 3.36
C SER A 38 -4.08 16.61 4.71
N PRO A 39 -5.36 16.65 5.08
CA PRO A 39 -5.81 17.12 6.40
C PRO A 39 -5.31 16.22 7.55
N ASN A 40 -5.03 14.95 7.29
CA ASN A 40 -4.49 14.00 8.25
C ASN A 40 -3.67 12.91 7.55
N ILE A 41 -2.59 12.48 8.20
CA ILE A 41 -1.78 11.34 7.78
C ILE A 41 -1.87 10.29 8.86
N THR A 42 -2.26 9.08 8.49
CA THR A 42 -2.42 7.98 9.42
C THR A 42 -1.68 6.74 8.94
N THR A 43 -1.37 5.86 9.89
CA THR A 43 -1.01 4.46 9.62
C THR A 43 -1.71 3.59 10.66
N THR A 44 -1.69 2.27 10.48
CA THR A 44 -2.35 1.34 11.40
C THR A 44 -1.37 0.74 12.42
N ARG A 45 -1.89 0.26 13.55
CA ARG A 45 -1.11 -0.59 14.46
C ARG A 45 -0.56 -1.83 13.76
N HIS A 46 -1.31 -2.40 12.81
CA HIS A 46 -0.85 -3.53 12.00
C HIS A 46 0.44 -3.20 11.27
N ASN A 47 0.51 -2.03 10.62
CA ASN A 47 1.67 -1.63 9.84
C ASN A 47 2.90 -1.41 10.73
N VAL A 48 2.69 -0.87 11.94
CA VAL A 48 3.77 -0.74 12.93
C VAL A 48 4.26 -2.12 13.39
N ILE A 49 3.35 -3.08 13.64
CA ILE A 49 3.73 -4.46 14.01
C ILE A 49 4.47 -5.13 12.85
N GLU A 50 3.96 -5.01 11.63
CA GLU A 50 4.58 -5.60 10.44
C GLU A 50 5.99 -5.05 10.23
N TYR A 51 6.15 -3.72 10.33
CA TYR A 51 7.46 -3.05 10.28
C TYR A 51 8.43 -3.59 11.33
N LEU A 52 8.01 -3.63 12.60
CA LEU A 52 8.84 -4.13 13.70
C LEU A 52 9.15 -5.63 13.59
N SER A 53 8.29 -6.39 12.92
CA SER A 53 8.49 -7.82 12.66
C SER A 53 9.36 -8.12 11.44
N SER A 54 9.75 -7.09 10.67
CA SER A 54 10.58 -7.29 9.50
C SER A 54 12.00 -7.73 9.92
N PRO A 55 12.64 -8.68 9.20
CA PRO A 55 13.96 -9.19 9.58
C PRO A 55 15.00 -8.07 9.72
N HIS A 56 14.96 -7.08 8.82
CA HIS A 56 15.85 -5.94 8.86
C HIS A 56 15.77 -5.17 10.17
N ILE A 57 14.56 -4.86 10.63
CA ILE A 57 14.36 -4.08 11.86
C ILE A 57 14.73 -4.89 13.10
N ILE A 58 14.35 -6.18 13.15
CA ILE A 58 14.70 -7.09 14.24
C ILE A 58 16.24 -7.20 14.40
N GLU A 59 16.97 -7.27 13.29
CA GLU A 59 18.42 -7.45 13.31
C GLU A 59 19.20 -6.14 13.57
N THR A 60 18.66 -4.99 13.17
CA THR A 60 19.40 -3.72 13.17
C THR A 60 19.08 -2.81 14.34
N THR A 61 17.91 -2.96 14.98
CA THR A 61 17.47 -1.98 15.98
C THR A 61 16.72 -2.61 17.15
N VAL A 62 16.89 -2.03 18.33
CA VAL A 62 16.08 -2.34 19.52
C VAL A 62 15.03 -1.25 19.71
N LEU A 63 14.07 -1.17 18.79
CA LEU A 63 12.94 -0.23 18.90
C LEU A 63 11.73 -0.95 19.46
N THR A 64 11.10 -0.34 20.45
CA THR A 64 9.80 -0.79 20.95
C THR A 64 8.68 -0.25 20.06
N TYR A 65 7.50 -0.87 20.15
CA TYR A 65 6.28 -0.32 19.57
C TYR A 65 6.05 1.14 19.95
N LYS A 66 6.31 1.50 21.21
CA LYS A 66 6.17 2.87 21.69
C LYS A 66 7.15 3.82 21.00
N ASP A 67 8.41 3.41 20.82
CA ASP A 67 9.42 4.25 20.16
C ASP A 67 9.01 4.58 18.72
N ILE A 68 8.44 3.62 18.00
CA ILE A 68 7.94 3.83 16.63
C ILE A 68 6.75 4.78 16.63
N VAL A 69 5.77 4.58 17.52
CA VAL A 69 4.61 5.47 17.64
C VAL A 69 5.04 6.90 17.96
N ASP A 70 5.95 7.09 18.92
CA ASP A 70 6.46 8.40 19.32
C ASP A 70 7.23 9.09 18.17
N GLN A 71 7.97 8.33 17.36
CA GLN A 71 8.63 8.85 16.16
C GLN A 71 7.62 9.24 15.07
N LEU A 72 6.64 8.39 14.76
CA LEU A 72 5.59 8.70 13.79
C LEU A 72 4.80 9.95 14.18
N GLN A 73 4.50 10.12 15.47
CA GLN A 73 3.83 11.31 15.98
C GLN A 73 4.66 12.59 15.79
N ARG A 74 6.00 12.52 15.95
CA ARG A 74 6.89 13.65 15.62
C ARG A 74 6.84 14.03 14.14
N HIS A 75 6.53 13.07 13.26
CA HIS A 75 6.26 13.30 11.84
C HIS A 75 4.80 13.67 11.53
N GLN A 76 3.98 13.98 12.55
CA GLN A 76 2.55 14.28 12.41
C GLN A 76 1.75 13.13 11.77
N ILE A 77 2.21 11.89 11.96
CA ILE A 77 1.53 10.67 11.51
C ILE A 77 0.82 10.07 12.72
N THR A 78 -0.49 9.92 12.61
CA THR A 78 -1.30 9.31 13.66
C THR A 78 -1.37 7.80 13.48
N VAL A 79 -0.99 7.03 14.50
CA VAL A 79 -1.23 5.59 14.50
C VAL A 79 -2.65 5.35 14.97
N THR A 80 -3.51 4.91 14.07
CA THR A 80 -4.90 4.58 14.41
C THR A 80 -5.01 3.13 14.83
N ASP A 81 -6.03 2.86 15.64
CA ASP A 81 -6.54 1.53 15.91
C ASP A 81 -7.17 1.04 14.60
N GLY A 82 -6.30 0.61 13.69
CA GLY A 82 -6.69 -0.13 12.50
C GLY A 82 -7.23 -1.45 13.00
N GLU A 83 -8.49 -1.44 13.41
CA GLU A 83 -9.26 -2.65 13.51
C GLU A 83 -9.31 -3.22 12.09
N LEU A 84 -8.38 -4.11 11.79
CA LEU A 84 -8.28 -4.92 10.57
C LEU A 84 -9.56 -5.74 10.27
N CYS A 85 -10.65 -5.52 11.01
CA CYS A 85 -11.95 -6.16 10.93
C CYS A 85 -13.13 -5.24 11.35
N SER A 86 -12.98 -3.91 11.45
CA SER A 86 -14.03 -3.06 12.07
C SER A 86 -15.31 -2.91 11.27
N THR A 87 -15.21 -2.91 9.93
CA THR A 87 -16.37 -2.63 9.07
C THR A 87 -16.68 -3.80 8.17
N THR A 88 -17.91 -4.32 8.29
CA THR A 88 -18.49 -5.28 7.35
C THR A 88 -18.38 -4.78 5.92
N GLU A 89 -18.53 -3.47 5.72
CA GLU A 89 -18.41 -2.79 4.42
C GLU A 89 -17.03 -2.98 3.77
N ALA A 90 -15.92 -2.78 4.51
CA ALA A 90 -14.59 -2.99 3.94
C ALA A 90 -14.36 -4.46 3.56
N CYS A 91 -14.88 -5.40 4.36
CA CYS A 91 -14.81 -6.83 4.05
C CYS A 91 -15.61 -7.19 2.78
N GLU A 92 -16.83 -6.68 2.66
CA GLU A 92 -17.69 -6.89 1.49
C GLU A 92 -17.08 -6.30 0.23
N LEU A 93 -16.56 -5.08 0.31
CA LEU A 93 -15.85 -4.40 -0.79
C LEU A 93 -14.61 -5.19 -1.23
N CYS A 94 -13.78 -5.61 -0.28
CA CYS A 94 -12.61 -6.44 -0.55
C CYS A 94 -12.99 -7.75 -1.26
N CYS A 95 -14.02 -8.44 -0.76
CA CYS A 95 -14.54 -9.67 -1.39
C CYS A 95 -15.06 -9.43 -2.81
N ALA A 96 -15.73 -8.31 -3.05
CA ALA A 96 -16.25 -7.95 -4.37
C ALA A 96 -15.11 -7.70 -5.37
N ILE A 97 -14.08 -6.94 -4.97
CA ILE A 97 -12.90 -6.68 -5.80
C ILE A 97 -12.14 -7.98 -6.10
N LEU A 98 -11.93 -8.84 -5.08
CA LEU A 98 -11.28 -10.14 -5.26
C LEU A 98 -12.01 -11.03 -6.26
N ARG A 99 -13.35 -11.06 -6.20
CA ARG A 99 -14.17 -11.84 -7.13
C ARG A 99 -14.02 -11.30 -8.55
N ASN A 100 -14.11 -9.98 -8.73
CA ASN A 100 -13.94 -9.34 -10.03
C ASN A 100 -12.56 -9.66 -10.65
N GLU A 101 -11.49 -9.52 -9.87
CA GLU A 101 -10.12 -9.80 -10.33
C GLU A 101 -9.90 -11.27 -10.68
N LEU A 102 -10.44 -12.19 -9.88
CA LEU A 102 -10.39 -13.62 -10.18
C LEU A 102 -11.13 -13.93 -11.49
N GLU A 103 -12.33 -13.37 -11.68
CA GLU A 103 -13.09 -13.55 -12.91
C GLU A 103 -12.35 -13.01 -14.13
N GLN A 104 -11.74 -11.82 -14.04
CA GLN A 104 -10.95 -11.23 -15.12
C GLN A 104 -9.71 -12.07 -15.45
N THR A 105 -9.02 -12.56 -14.42
CA THR A 105 -7.86 -13.45 -14.57
C THR A 105 -8.26 -14.75 -15.29
N LEU A 106 -9.38 -15.36 -14.89
CA LEU A 106 -9.90 -16.59 -15.50
C LEU A 106 -10.40 -16.39 -16.94
N LYS A 107 -11.05 -15.24 -17.24
CA LYS A 107 -11.49 -14.88 -18.60
C LYS A 107 -10.29 -14.69 -19.52
N SER A 108 -9.26 -13.98 -19.08
CA SER A 108 -8.02 -13.75 -19.85
C SER A 108 -7.28 -15.05 -20.15
N ALA A 109 -7.21 -15.97 -19.17
CA ALA A 109 -6.66 -17.30 -19.36
C ALA A 109 -7.48 -18.13 -20.37
N THR A 110 -8.79 -17.93 -20.44
CA THR A 110 -9.71 -18.63 -21.36
C THR A 110 -9.61 -18.09 -22.79
N ILE A 111 -9.48 -16.78 -22.99
CA ILE A 111 -9.23 -16.19 -24.32
C ILE A 111 -7.88 -16.67 -24.88
N GLY A 112 -6.87 -16.81 -24.00
CA GLY A 112 -5.59 -17.42 -24.35
C GLY A 112 -5.62 -18.93 -24.60
N LYS A 113 -6.76 -19.64 -24.47
CA LYS A 113 -6.90 -21.07 -24.81
C LYS A 113 -7.06 -21.32 -26.31
N THR A 114 -7.50 -20.32 -27.07
CA THR A 114 -7.66 -20.42 -28.53
C THR A 114 -6.31 -20.63 -29.24
N LEU A 115 -5.19 -20.40 -28.53
CA LEU A 115 -3.81 -20.57 -29.00
C LEU A 115 -3.03 -21.47 -28.00
N ALA A 116 -3.10 -22.80 -28.21
CA ALA A 116 -2.27 -23.89 -27.68
C ALA A 116 -2.07 -24.08 -26.14
N THR A 117 -2.23 -25.34 -25.68
CA THR A 117 -1.83 -25.93 -24.36
C THR A 117 -2.67 -25.61 -23.10
N GLY A 118 -3.96 -25.95 -23.12
CA GLY A 118 -4.93 -25.58 -22.06
C GLY A 118 -4.69 -26.08 -20.62
N LYS A 119 -4.05 -27.23 -20.36
CA LYS A 119 -3.91 -27.80 -18.99
C LYS A 119 -2.73 -27.23 -18.19
N LYS A 120 -1.57 -26.99 -18.81
CA LYS A 120 -0.39 -26.42 -18.13
C LYS A 120 -0.62 -24.94 -17.79
N LYS A 121 -1.25 -24.19 -18.70
CA LYS A 121 -1.61 -22.78 -18.52
C LYS A 121 -2.56 -22.56 -17.34
N GLN A 122 -3.56 -23.42 -17.16
CA GLN A 122 -4.51 -23.34 -16.05
C GLN A 122 -3.86 -23.52 -14.66
N LYS A 123 -2.90 -24.46 -14.54
CA LYS A 123 -2.13 -24.65 -13.30
C LYS A 123 -1.25 -23.42 -12.99
N ALA A 124 -0.61 -22.86 -14.02
CA ALA A 124 0.20 -21.65 -13.88
C ALA A 124 -0.63 -20.44 -13.42
N THR A 125 -1.80 -20.20 -14.03
CA THR A 125 -2.72 -19.12 -13.64
C THR A 125 -3.23 -19.28 -12.21
N LYS A 126 -3.53 -20.52 -11.78
CA LYS A 126 -3.95 -20.77 -10.39
C LYS A 126 -2.82 -20.50 -9.39
N LEU A 127 -1.59 -20.91 -9.72
CA LEU A 127 -0.43 -20.66 -8.88
C LEU A 127 -0.10 -19.16 -8.80
N GLU A 128 -0.19 -18.45 -9.92
CA GLU A 128 -0.05 -17.00 -9.99
C GLU A 128 -1.09 -16.29 -9.10
N TRP A 129 -2.36 -16.69 -9.18
CA TRP A 129 -3.40 -16.16 -8.32
C TRP A 129 -3.13 -16.39 -6.83
N VAL A 130 -2.70 -17.60 -6.44
CA VAL A 130 -2.32 -17.90 -5.04
C VAL A 130 -1.18 -16.98 -4.59
N ASN A 131 -0.14 -16.80 -5.42
CA ASN A 131 0.99 -15.94 -5.09
C ASN A 131 0.60 -14.47 -4.95
N ILE A 132 -0.34 -13.98 -5.76
CA ILE A 132 -0.90 -12.62 -5.62
C ILE A 132 -1.63 -12.50 -4.29
N MET A 133 -2.50 -13.47 -3.99
CA MET A 133 -3.29 -13.47 -2.74
C MET A 133 -2.43 -13.56 -1.49
N GLU A 134 -1.36 -14.34 -1.50
CA GLU A 134 -0.44 -14.46 -0.36
C GLU A 134 0.27 -13.13 -0.07
N LYS A 135 0.52 -12.30 -1.09
CA LYS A 135 1.32 -11.08 -0.94
C LYS A 135 0.50 -9.81 -0.77
N SER A 136 -0.68 -9.76 -1.39
CA SER A 136 -1.41 -8.50 -1.56
C SER A 136 -2.77 -8.47 -0.85
N ARG A 137 -3.15 -9.55 -0.14
CA ARG A 137 -4.45 -9.61 0.55
C ARG A 137 -4.58 -8.54 1.64
N ASN A 138 -3.52 -8.32 2.41
CA ASN A 138 -3.53 -7.33 3.49
C ASN A 138 -3.61 -5.92 2.88
N ASP A 139 -2.80 -5.61 1.87
CA ASP A 139 -2.83 -4.32 1.16
C ASP A 139 -4.20 -4.04 0.55
N LEU A 140 -4.83 -5.04 -0.06
CA LEU A 140 -6.16 -4.90 -0.64
C LEU A 140 -7.19 -4.56 0.44
N TYR A 141 -7.13 -5.27 1.56
CA TYR A 141 -8.00 -5.01 2.68
C TYR A 141 -7.79 -3.59 3.23
N MET A 142 -6.53 -3.17 3.45
CA MET A 142 -6.20 -1.83 3.93
C MET A 142 -6.67 -0.73 2.96
N ALA A 143 -6.58 -0.97 1.65
CA ALA A 143 -7.12 -0.04 0.66
C ALA A 143 -8.65 0.11 0.78
N CYS A 144 -9.37 -0.99 1.03
CA CYS A 144 -10.81 -0.96 1.25
C CYS A 144 -11.17 -0.26 2.58
N GLU A 145 -10.41 -0.52 3.64
CA GLU A 145 -10.61 0.13 4.94
C GLU A 145 -10.35 1.65 4.85
N ALA A 146 -9.31 2.05 4.13
CA ALA A 146 -9.02 3.46 3.83
C ALA A 146 -10.21 4.12 3.14
N HIS A 147 -10.76 3.46 2.11
CA HIS A 147 -11.94 3.96 1.40
C HIS A 147 -13.15 4.16 2.31
N CYS A 148 -13.50 3.18 3.13
CA CYS A 148 -14.63 3.28 4.08
C CYS A 148 -14.43 4.41 5.12
N LYS A 149 -13.19 4.79 5.39
CA LYS A 149 -12.82 5.91 6.29
C LYS A 149 -12.64 7.24 5.55
N ASN A 150 -12.98 7.30 4.25
CA ASN A 150 -12.73 8.45 3.38
C ASN A 150 -11.26 8.90 3.39
N LEU A 151 -10.37 7.91 3.34
CA LEU A 151 -8.92 8.07 3.25
C LEU A 151 -8.42 7.54 1.91
N VAL A 152 -7.29 8.07 1.49
CA VAL A 152 -6.52 7.62 0.34
C VAL A 152 -5.45 6.65 0.80
N PHE A 153 -5.40 5.44 0.22
CA PHE A 153 -4.35 4.47 0.55
C PHE A 153 -3.08 4.72 -0.28
N ILE A 154 -1.94 4.84 0.37
CA ILE A 154 -0.65 5.05 -0.28
C ILE A 154 0.28 3.88 0.03
N THR A 155 0.91 3.34 -0.99
CA THR A 155 1.83 2.18 -0.90
C THR A 155 3.05 2.37 -1.80
N MET A 156 4.16 1.71 -1.49
CA MET A 156 5.28 1.53 -2.42
C MET A 156 5.17 0.26 -3.27
N ASP A 157 4.17 -0.60 -3.02
CA ASP A 157 4.02 -1.84 -3.78
C ASP A 157 3.43 -1.60 -5.18
N LEU A 158 4.34 -1.42 -6.14
CA LEU A 158 3.99 -1.30 -7.55
C LEU A 158 3.38 -2.59 -8.14
N LYS A 159 3.55 -3.76 -7.50
CA LYS A 159 2.93 -5.01 -7.96
C LYS A 159 1.48 -5.06 -7.50
N PHE A 160 1.21 -4.74 -6.23
CA PHE A 160 -0.16 -4.55 -5.74
C PHE A 160 -0.97 -3.64 -6.66
N HIS A 161 -0.44 -2.45 -6.96
CA HIS A 161 -1.16 -1.49 -7.81
C HIS A 161 -1.29 -1.96 -9.26
N ARG A 162 -0.35 -2.76 -9.78
CA ARG A 162 -0.48 -3.38 -11.10
C ARG A 162 -1.58 -4.43 -11.16
N HIS A 163 -1.77 -5.19 -10.08
CA HIS A 163 -2.79 -6.23 -10.02
C HIS A 163 -4.17 -5.67 -9.70
N PHE A 164 -4.29 -4.77 -8.74
CA PHE A 164 -5.59 -4.34 -8.23
C PHE A 164 -5.98 -2.92 -8.62
N GLY A 165 -5.06 -2.09 -9.15
CA GLY A 165 -5.32 -0.65 -9.34
C GLY A 165 -6.52 -0.35 -10.23
N ALA A 166 -6.74 -1.14 -11.29
CA ALA A 166 -7.89 -0.98 -12.17
C ALA A 166 -9.21 -1.31 -11.47
N SER A 167 -9.30 -2.45 -10.76
CA SER A 167 -10.51 -2.78 -9.99
C SER A 167 -10.73 -1.82 -8.83
N LEU A 168 -9.69 -1.44 -8.08
CA LEU A 168 -9.81 -0.46 -7.01
C LEU A 168 -10.44 0.83 -7.52
N HIS A 169 -9.95 1.36 -8.64
CA HIS A 169 -10.53 2.55 -9.28
C HIS A 169 -11.98 2.34 -9.72
N GLN A 170 -12.31 1.19 -10.32
CA GLN A 170 -13.68 0.86 -10.74
C GLN A 170 -14.67 0.87 -9.56
N TYR A 171 -14.21 0.50 -8.37
CA TYR A 171 -14.99 0.49 -7.13
C TYR A 171 -14.89 1.81 -6.34
N GLY A 172 -14.24 2.85 -6.90
CA GLY A 172 -14.10 4.16 -6.23
C GLY A 172 -13.05 4.19 -5.11
N VAL A 173 -12.27 3.12 -4.94
CA VAL A 173 -11.18 3.07 -3.97
C VAL A 173 -10.00 3.86 -4.49
N THR A 174 -9.64 4.91 -3.77
CA THR A 174 -8.55 5.81 -4.17
C THR A 174 -7.23 5.30 -3.61
N THR A 175 -6.30 4.92 -4.49
CA THR A 175 -4.97 4.46 -4.11
C THR A 175 -3.87 5.16 -4.91
N TYR A 176 -2.69 5.31 -4.32
CA TYR A 176 -1.50 5.81 -5.01
C TYR A 176 -0.31 4.91 -4.72
N ALA A 177 0.36 4.46 -5.78
CA ALA A 177 1.66 3.83 -5.67
C ALA A 177 2.78 4.88 -5.83
N VAL A 178 3.73 4.89 -4.91
CA VAL A 178 4.88 5.80 -4.95
C VAL A 178 6.17 5.01 -5.15
N ALA A 179 7.04 5.51 -6.04
CA ALA A 179 8.32 4.87 -6.29
C ALA A 179 9.32 5.20 -5.20
N ASN A 180 10.29 4.30 -4.95
CA ASN A 180 11.35 4.52 -3.97
C ASN A 180 12.17 5.80 -4.25
N SER A 181 12.27 6.21 -5.53
CA SER A 181 12.93 7.45 -5.95
C SER A 181 12.30 8.73 -5.38
N PHE A 182 11.07 8.69 -4.89
CA PHE A 182 10.43 9.82 -4.20
C PHE A 182 11.00 10.09 -2.81
N PHE A 183 11.73 9.12 -2.24
CA PHE A 183 12.32 9.18 -0.91
C PHE A 183 13.84 9.39 -0.91
N GLN A 184 14.47 9.36 -2.08
CA GLN A 184 15.88 9.70 -2.21
C GLN A 184 16.05 11.21 -2.09
N SER A 185 16.88 11.65 -1.13
CA SER A 185 17.33 13.04 -1.05
C SER A 185 18.02 13.42 -2.36
N ALA A 186 17.83 14.66 -2.82
CA ALA A 186 18.62 15.24 -3.89
C ALA A 186 20.06 15.52 -3.42
N THR A 187 20.75 14.51 -2.91
CA THR A 187 22.18 14.54 -2.60
C THR A 187 22.93 13.90 -3.76
N ALA A 188 22.83 14.52 -4.94
CA ALA A 188 23.65 14.18 -6.10
C ALA A 188 23.71 15.35 -7.10
N THR A 189 23.95 16.58 -6.66
CA THR A 189 24.54 17.62 -7.53
C THR A 189 25.23 18.74 -6.74
N THR A 190 26.13 18.36 -5.83
CA THR A 190 27.20 19.27 -5.37
C THR A 190 28.48 18.49 -5.20
N SER A 191 29.20 18.30 -6.30
CA SER A 191 30.65 18.17 -6.33
C SER A 191 31.12 18.48 -7.77
N VAL A 192 31.63 19.69 -7.99
CA VAL A 192 33.05 19.98 -8.34
C VAL A 192 33.30 19.68 -9.83
N GLU A 193 33.54 20.63 -10.74
CA GLU A 193 34.23 21.94 -10.73
C GLU A 193 33.47 23.02 -11.52
#